data_AF-A0A0A9W345-F1
#
_entry.id   AF-A0A0A9W345-F1
#
_cell.length_a   1.000
_cell.length_b   1.000
_cell.length_c   1.000
_cell.angle_alpha   90.00
_cell.angle_beta   90.00
_cell.angle_gamma   90.00
#
_symmetry.space_group_name_H-M   'P 1'
#
loop_
_entity.id
_entity.type
_entity.pdbx_description
1 polymer ?
#
loop_
_entity_poly.entity_id
_entity_poly.type
_entity_poly.pdbx_seq_one_letter_code
_entity_poly.pdbx_strand_id
1 'polypeptide(L)'
;MIQLLSYHQFADLPDFDGNTSPRHLRNTSAPSLKKEPPSATNNHGLSGLRNIGNTCFLNSVVQCLSNTRLLREYLISREYISEIRTSDNKGSLIKSFGDVVTELW
;
A
#
# COMPACT_ATOMS: atom_id res chain seq x y z
N MET A 1 3.37 1.71 10.07
CA MET A 1 2.12 0.97 9.78
C MET A 1 1.27 1.91 8.95
N ILE A 2 1.45 1.94 7.63
CA ILE A 2 0.58 2.73 6.76
C ILE A 2 -0.43 1.76 6.17
N GLN A 3 -1.51 1.53 6.91
CA GLN A 3 -2.76 1.14 6.30
C GLN A 3 -3.34 2.42 5.71
N LEU A 4 -3.45 2.49 4.40
CA LEU A 4 -4.38 3.43 3.77
C LEU A 4 -5.78 2.93 4.10
N LEU A 5 -6.31 3.41 5.23
CA LEU A 5 -7.72 3.24 5.54
C LEU A 5 -8.51 4.13 4.60
N SER A 6 -9.53 3.53 3.99
CA SER A 6 -10.60 4.20 3.28
C SER A 6 -11.10 5.40 4.08
N TYR A 7 -11.30 6.53 3.40
CA TYR A 7 -11.69 7.83 3.97
C TYR A 7 -12.99 7.79 4.79
N HIS A 8 -13.74 6.70 4.71
CA HIS A 8 -15.03 6.54 5.37
C HIS A 8 -14.96 6.16 6.86
N GLN A 9 -13.78 5.90 7.41
CA GLN A 9 -13.63 5.44 8.82
C GLN A 9 -13.19 6.53 9.82
N PHE A 10 -12.88 7.75 9.37
CA PHE A 10 -12.34 8.82 10.22
C PHE A 10 -13.39 9.80 10.78
N ALA A 11 -14.67 9.65 10.46
CA ALA A 11 -15.70 10.58 10.95
C ALA A 11 -16.12 10.35 12.41
N ASP A 12 -15.74 9.22 13.03
CA ASP A 12 -16.29 8.77 14.32
C ASP A 12 -15.23 8.50 15.42
N LEU A 13 -14.06 9.14 15.40
CA LEU A 13 -13.10 9.00 16.51
C LEU A 13 -13.18 10.19 17.48
N PRO A 14 -13.38 9.95 18.80
CA PRO A 14 -13.34 11.01 19.80
C PRO A 14 -11.90 11.52 19.98
N ASP A 15 -11.77 12.82 20.29
CA ASP A 15 -10.50 13.51 20.50
C ASP A 15 -9.57 12.75 21.47
N PHE A 16 -8.31 12.61 21.07
CA PHE A 16 -7.30 11.86 21.82
C PHE A 16 -6.54 12.77 22.79
N ASP A 17 -6.86 12.66 24.08
CA ASP A 17 -6.08 13.27 25.16
C ASP A 17 -4.76 12.51 25.34
N GLY A 18 -3.65 13.16 24.95
CA GLY A 18 -2.32 12.57 24.82
C GLY A 18 -1.60 12.22 26.12
N ASN A 19 -2.03 11.17 26.83
CA ASN A 19 -1.21 10.63 27.93
C ASN A 19 -1.48 9.14 28.29
N THR A 20 -0.87 8.18 27.60
CA THR A 20 -0.48 6.89 28.24
C THR A 20 0.62 6.15 27.47
N SER A 21 1.68 5.76 28.18
CA SER A 21 2.87 5.06 27.68
C SER A 21 2.59 3.60 27.28
N PRO A 22 3.08 3.08 26.12
CA PRO A 22 2.71 1.75 25.65
C PRO A 22 3.72 0.70 26.11
N ARG A 23 3.53 0.12 27.31
CA ARG A 23 4.34 -1.06 27.70
C ARG A 23 3.63 -2.29 28.26
N HIS A 24 2.33 -2.31 28.56
CA HIS A 24 1.75 -3.51 29.23
C HIS A 24 0.28 -3.81 28.88
N LEU A 25 -0.02 -4.21 27.64
CA LEU A 25 -1.27 -4.94 27.34
C LEU A 25 -0.97 -6.18 26.50
N ARG A 26 -0.34 -7.18 27.14
CA ARG A 26 -0.39 -8.58 26.72
C ARG A 26 -1.52 -9.24 27.50
N ASN A 27 -2.62 -9.54 26.80
CA ASN A 27 -3.72 -10.48 27.10
C ASN A 27 -5.09 -9.82 26.92
N THR A 28 -5.59 -9.85 25.69
CA THR A 28 -7.02 -10.04 25.45
C THR A 28 -7.15 -11.25 24.53
N SER A 29 -7.72 -12.31 25.07
CA SER A 29 -8.20 -13.48 24.33
C SER A 29 -9.22 -13.00 23.30
N ALA A 30 -8.78 -12.77 22.08
CA ALA A 30 -9.65 -12.45 20.96
C ALA A 30 -10.59 -13.64 20.68
N PRO A 31 -11.91 -13.41 20.48
CA PRO A 31 -12.82 -14.49 20.09
C PRO A 31 -12.34 -15.05 18.75
N SER A 32 -12.26 -16.39 18.65
CA SER A 32 -11.87 -17.10 17.44
C SER A 32 -12.78 -16.67 16.28
N LEU A 33 -12.26 -15.81 15.41
CA LEU A 33 -12.90 -15.42 14.17
C LEU A 33 -12.99 -16.68 13.31
N LYS A 34 -14.22 -17.16 13.10
CA LYS A 34 -14.48 -18.27 12.19
C LYS A 34 -13.92 -17.87 10.82
N LYS A 35 -13.01 -18.68 10.29
CA LYS A 35 -12.36 -18.48 9.01
C LYS A 35 -13.39 -18.80 7.92
N GLU A 36 -14.25 -17.84 7.62
CA GLU A 36 -15.11 -17.91 6.43
C GLU A 36 -14.22 -18.20 5.21
N PRO A 37 -14.64 -19.09 4.30
CA PRO A 37 -13.87 -19.35 3.08
C PRO A 37 -13.69 -18.00 2.37
N PRO A 38 -12.48 -17.71 1.83
CA PRO A 38 -12.27 -16.45 1.13
C PRO A 38 -13.27 -16.41 -0.03
N SER A 39 -14.34 -15.62 0.12
CA SER A 39 -15.04 -15.10 -1.03
C SER A 39 -13.96 -14.45 -1.88
N ALA A 40 -14.01 -14.66 -3.21
CA ALA A 40 -13.04 -14.09 -4.13
C ALA A 40 -13.20 -12.56 -4.15
N THR A 41 -12.80 -11.90 -3.07
CA THR A 41 -12.70 -10.46 -2.97
C THR A 41 -11.54 -10.09 -3.87
N ASN A 42 -11.87 -9.27 -4.85
CA ASN A 42 -10.92 -8.73 -5.81
C ASN A 42 -9.96 -7.80 -5.03
N ASN A 43 -8.91 -8.37 -4.44
CA ASN A 43 -8.02 -7.72 -3.46
C ASN A 43 -6.95 -6.83 -4.14
N HIS A 44 -7.25 -6.34 -5.34
CA HIS A 44 -6.36 -5.49 -6.11
C HIS A 44 -6.12 -4.19 -5.35
N GLY A 45 -4.85 -3.82 -5.17
CA GLY A 45 -4.43 -2.67 -4.39
C GLY A 45 -4.44 -2.85 -2.87
N LEU A 46 -4.90 -4.00 -2.36
CA LEU A 46 -4.93 -4.32 -0.93
C LEU A 46 -3.77 -5.24 -0.51
N SER A 47 -2.78 -5.44 -1.39
CA SER A 47 -1.61 -6.27 -1.16
C SER A 47 -0.48 -5.49 -0.50
N GLY A 48 0.14 -6.07 0.54
CA GLY A 48 1.29 -5.48 1.22
C GLY A 48 2.63 -5.78 0.52
N LEU A 49 3.62 -4.90 0.68
CA LEU A 49 4.99 -5.13 0.22
C LEU A 49 5.85 -5.73 1.33
N ARG A 50 6.62 -6.78 1.01
CA ARG A 50 7.56 -7.41 1.94
C ARG A 50 8.68 -6.42 2.30
N ASN A 51 8.93 -6.23 3.59
CA ASN A 51 10.07 -5.43 4.06
C ASN A 51 11.35 -6.29 3.96
N ILE A 52 12.37 -5.78 3.29
CA ILE A 52 13.65 -6.47 3.09
C ILE A 52 14.81 -5.77 3.83
N GLY A 53 14.51 -5.15 4.96
CA GLY A 53 15.48 -4.52 5.87
C GLY A 53 15.55 -3.01 5.66
N ASN A 54 15.06 -2.23 6.64
CA ASN A 54 14.97 -0.77 6.59
C ASN A 54 14.26 -0.17 5.35
N THR A 55 13.58 -0.98 4.54
CA THR A 55 12.88 -0.53 3.33
C THR A 55 11.45 -0.07 3.61
N CYS A 56 11.01 -0.02 4.87
CA CYS A 56 9.65 0.37 5.21
C CYS A 56 9.31 1.80 4.74
N PHE A 57 10.30 2.69 4.69
CA PHE A 57 10.17 4.02 4.09
C PHE A 57 9.81 3.96 2.60
N LEU A 58 10.53 3.12 1.83
CA LEU A 58 10.24 2.94 0.41
C LEU A 58 8.88 2.27 0.22
N ASN A 59 8.56 1.24 1.02
CA ASN A 59 7.28 0.55 0.93
C ASN A 59 6.11 1.52 1.18
N SER A 60 6.22 2.46 2.13
CA SER A 60 5.19 3.49 2.33
C SER A 60 5.03 4.39 1.12
N VAL A 61 6.13 4.84 0.50
CA VAL A 61 6.08 5.71 -0.68
C VAL A 61 5.44 4.98 -1.87
N VAL A 62 5.85 3.74 -2.14
CA VAL A 62 5.29 2.92 -3.24
C VAL A 62 3.79 2.71 -3.05
N GLN A 63 3.35 2.39 -1.83
CA GLN A 63 1.94 2.21 -1.53
C GLN A 63 1.13 3.50 -1.74
N CYS A 64 1.62 4.65 -1.29
CA CYS A 64 0.96 5.95 -1.53
C CYS A 64 0.85 6.29 -3.02
N LEU A 65 1.95 6.15 -3.76
CA LEU A 65 1.97 6.47 -5.20
C LEU A 65 1.11 5.52 -6.02
N SER A 66 1.12 4.21 -5.72
CA SER A 66 0.28 3.21 -6.41
C SER A 66 -1.22 3.44 -6.22
N ASN A 67 -1.63 4.11 -5.14
CA ASN A 67 -3.03 4.47 -4.87
C ASN A 67 -3.45 5.80 -5.53
N THR A 68 -2.54 6.51 -6.19
CA THR A 68 -2.87 7.71 -6.96
C THR A 68 -3.46 7.31 -8.30
N ARG A 69 -4.79 7.41 -8.44
CA ARG A 69 -5.57 6.87 -9.58
C ARG A 69 -4.95 7.16 -10.96
N LEU A 70 -4.70 8.42 -11.29
CA LEU A 70 -4.19 8.83 -12.60
C LEU A 70 -2.80 8.25 -12.89
N LEU A 71 -1.92 8.27 -11.88
CA LEU A 71 -0.57 7.71 -12.00
C LEU A 71 -0.64 6.19 -12.20
N ARG A 72 -1.47 5.50 -11.42
CA ARG A 72 -1.68 4.06 -11.54
C ARG A 72 -2.18 3.69 -12.93
N GLU A 73 -3.23 4.35 -13.42
CA GLU A 73 -3.81 4.08 -14.73
C GLU A 73 -2.78 4.26 -15.86
N TYR A 74 -2.01 5.34 -15.80
CA TYR A 74 -0.91 5.62 -16.75
C TYR A 74 0.22 4.57 -16.71
N LEU A 75 0.53 4.03 -15.53
CA LEU A 75 1.55 2.99 -15.37
C LEU A 75 1.04 1.62 -15.86
N ILE A 76 -0.21 1.28 -15.57
CA ILE A 76 -0.85 0.02 -16.01
C ILE A 76 -1.04 0.03 -17.53
N SER A 77 -1.43 1.16 -18.13
CA SER A 77 -1.56 1.28 -19.59
C SER A 77 -0.22 1.26 -20.33
N ARG A 78 0.90 1.41 -19.62
CA ARG A 78 2.28 1.41 -20.15
C ARG A 78 2.54 2.50 -21.21
N GLU A 79 1.72 3.53 -21.28
CA GLU A 79 1.83 4.64 -22.25
C GLU A 79 3.20 5.34 -22.18
N TYR A 80 3.75 5.46 -20.96
CA TYR A 80 5.05 6.06 -20.67
C TYR A 80 6.23 5.40 -21.39
N ILE A 81 6.11 4.14 -21.83
CA ILE A 81 7.21 3.44 -22.52
C ILE A 81 7.59 4.16 -23.82
N SER A 82 6.60 4.71 -24.53
CA SER A 82 6.80 5.41 -25.80
C SER A 82 7.47 6.79 -25.63
N GLU A 83 7.34 7.39 -24.45
CA GLU A 83 7.85 8.72 -24.11
C GLU A 83 9.29 8.69 -23.56
N ILE A 84 9.77 7.52 -23.10
CA ILE A 84 11.12 7.36 -22.58
C ILE A 84 12.14 7.47 -23.71
N ARG A 85 13.06 8.45 -23.59
CA ARG A 85 14.26 8.51 -24.43
C ARG A 85 15.17 7.30 -24.12
N THR A 86 15.33 6.43 -25.11
CA THR A 86 16.03 5.13 -25.01
C THR A 86 17.53 5.22 -24.70
N SER A 87 18.16 6.39 -24.71
CA SER A 87 19.61 6.48 -24.85
C SER A 87 20.45 6.12 -23.61
N ASP A 88 19.97 6.20 -22.36
CA ASP A 88 20.88 6.13 -21.19
C ASP A 88 20.24 5.61 -19.89
N ASN A 89 19.58 4.45 -19.86
CA ASN A 89 18.97 3.89 -18.62
C ASN A 89 17.94 4.80 -17.90
N LYS A 90 17.59 5.96 -18.47
CA LYS A 90 16.76 7.01 -17.85
C LYS A 90 15.33 6.54 -17.52
N GLY A 91 14.91 5.40 -18.09
CA GLY A 91 13.61 4.79 -17.83
C GLY A 91 13.62 3.63 -16.82
N SER A 92 14.77 3.21 -16.29
CA SER A 92 14.81 1.98 -15.47
C SER A 92 13.96 2.09 -14.22
N LEU A 93 13.96 3.23 -13.53
CA LEU A 93 13.18 3.44 -12.32
C LEU A 93 11.67 3.34 -12.60
N ILE A 94 11.18 4.06 -13.62
CA ILE A 94 9.75 4.07 -13.96
C ILE A 94 9.27 2.73 -14.53
N LYS A 95 10.16 1.99 -15.22
CA LYS A 95 9.90 0.60 -15.64
C LYS A 95 9.69 -0.31 -14.43
N SER A 96 10.67 -0.34 -13.51
CA SER A 96 10.57 -1.14 -12.29
C SER A 96 9.41 -0.74 -11.38
N PHE A 97 9.10 0.57 -11.29
CA PHE A 97 7.94 1.03 -10.54
C PHE A 97 6.62 0.58 -11.20
N GLY A 98 6.52 0.68 -12.52
CA GLY A 98 5.37 0.18 -13.27
C GLY A 98 5.13 -1.32 -13.08
N ASP A 99 6.21 -2.11 -13.01
CA ASP A 99 6.12 -3.56 -12.73
C ASP A 99 5.53 -3.83 -11.35
N VAL A 100 6.01 -3.14 -10.32
CA VAL A 100 5.46 -3.26 -8.96
C VAL A 100 3.99 -2.83 -8.90
N VAL A 101 3.62 -1.73 -9.56
CA VAL A 101 2.23 -1.25 -9.59
C VAL A 101 1.32 -2.24 -10.32
N THR A 102 1.79 -2.88 -11.39
CA THR A 102 1.04 -3.91 -12.14
C THR A 102 0.85 -5.18 -11.32
N GLU A 103 1.78 -5.54 -10.43
CA GLU A 103 1.59 -6.69 -9.55
C GLU A 103 0.69 -6.38 -8.34
N LEU A 104 0.62 -5.12 -7.92
CA LEU A 104 -0.25 -4.69 -6.84
C LEU A 104 -1.72 -4.58 -7.27
N TRP A 105 -2.00 -4.27 -8.54
CA TRP A 105 -3.34 -3.90 -9.06
C TRP A 105 -3.74 -4.68 -10.31
#